data_AF-A0A2H0T8B9-F1
#
_entry.id   AF-A0A2H0T8B9-F1
#
_cell.length_a   1.000
_cell.length_b   1.000
_cell.length_c   1.000
_cell.angle_alpha   90.00
_cell.angle_beta   90.00
_cell.angle_gamma   90.00
#
_symmetry.space_group_name_H-M   'P 1'
#
loop_
_entity.id
_entity.type
_entity.pdbx_description
1 polymer ?
#
loop_
_entity_poly.entity_id
_entity_poly.type
_entity_poly.pdbx_seq_one_letter_code
_entity_poly.pdbx_strand_id
1 'polypeptide(L)' 'MMKPKVKTNKAKQGHRRSHDALTPATLTKCKKCGATKRPHFACPKCN' A
#
# COMPACT_ATOMS: atom_id res chain seq x y z
N MET A 1 29.05 6.35 -18.84
CA MET A 1 28.04 5.63 -18.03
C MET A 1 28.37 5.79 -16.56
N MET A 2 27.47 6.34 -15.74
CA MET A 2 27.71 6.53 -14.31
C MET A 2 27.55 5.21 -13.56
N LYS A 3 28.54 4.86 -12.74
CA LYS A 3 28.54 3.63 -11.94
C LYS A 3 28.66 3.98 -10.45
N PRO A 4 28.00 3.22 -9.56
CA PRO A 4 28.22 3.37 -8.13
C PRO A 4 29.71 3.15 -7.79
N LYS A 5 30.32 4.10 -7.08
CA LYS A 5 31.72 4.00 -6.65
C LYS A 5 31.90 2.95 -5.55
N VAL A 6 30.89 2.77 -4.69
CA VAL A 6 30.91 1.84 -3.56
C VAL A 6 29.55 1.19 -3.36
N LYS A 7 29.54 0.02 -2.72
CA LYS A 7 28.31 -0.62 -2.23
C LYS A 7 27.67 0.26 -1.16
N THR A 8 26.37 0.47 -1.26
CA THR A 8 25.61 1.15 -0.20
C THR A 8 25.57 0.26 1.05
N ASN A 9 25.95 0.80 2.21
CA ASN A 9 25.84 0.09 3.50
C ASN A 9 24.36 -0.27 3.79
N LYS A 10 24.12 -1.41 4.43
CA LYS A 10 22.80 -1.87 4.89
C LYS A 10 22.02 -0.79 5.64
N ALA A 11 22.67 -0.01 6.52
CA ALA A 11 22.03 1.09 7.24
C ALA A 11 21.50 2.17 6.28
N LYS A 12 22.34 2.66 5.36
CA LYS A 12 21.95 3.67 4.35
C LYS A 12 20.85 3.16 3.42
N GLN A 13 20.88 1.88 3.05
CA GLN A 13 19.81 1.25 2.28
C GLN A 13 18.50 1.21 3.07
N GLY A 14 18.53 0.83 4.35
CA GLY A 14 17.36 0.80 5.22
C GLY A 14 16.74 2.18 5.44
N HIS A 15 17.56 3.21 5.71
CA HIS A 15 17.09 4.59 5.86
C HIS A 15 16.44 5.12 4.58
N ARG A 16 16.99 4.79 3.41
CA ARG A 16 16.38 5.18 2.14
C ARG A 16 14.99 4.56 1.94
N ARG A 17 14.74 3.37 2.51
CA ARG A 17 13.46 2.65 2.41
C ARG A 17 12.51 2.93 3.57
N SER A 18 12.80 3.90 4.44
CA SER A 18 11.98 4.20 5.63
C SER A 18 10.54 4.59 5.28
N HIS A 19 10.33 5.16 4.09
CA HIS A 19 9.02 5.65 3.63
C HIS A 19 8.37 4.73 2.59
N ASP A 20 8.96 3.56 2.32
CA ASP A 20 8.44 2.61 1.32
C ASP A 20 7.22 1.83 1.84
N ALA A 21 6.85 1.98 3.12
CA ALA A 21 5.73 1.26 3.72
C ALA A 21 4.39 1.68 3.10
N LEU A 22 3.68 0.72 2.50
CA LEU A 22 2.35 0.95 1.95
C LEU A 22 1.30 0.98 3.07
N THR A 23 0.33 1.89 2.94
CA THR A 23 -0.84 1.94 3.82
C THR A 23 -1.91 0.94 3.35
N PRO A 24 -2.54 0.17 4.25
CA PRO A 24 -3.64 -0.71 3.89
C PRO A 24 -4.85 0.09 3.39
N ALA A 25 -5.60 -0.48 2.45
CA ALA A 25 -6.80 0.15 1.92
C ALA A 25 -7.91 0.22 2.99
N THR A 26 -8.62 1.35 3.04
CA THR A 26 -9.79 1.51 3.90
C THR A 26 -10.98 0.75 3.32
N LEU A 27 -11.43 -0.29 4.04
CA LEU A 27 -12.57 -1.12 3.63
C LEU A 27 -13.69 -1.02 4.68
N THR A 28 -14.92 -0.92 4.19
CA THR A 28 -16.15 -0.84 4.99
C THR A 28 -17.05 -2.02 4.67
N LYS A 29 -17.89 -2.44 5.62
CA LYS A 29 -18.88 -3.50 5.39
C LYS A 29 -20.09 -2.97 4.64
N CYS A 30 -20.57 -3.72 3.65
CA CYS A 30 -21.83 -3.41 2.99
C CYS A 30 -23.02 -3.77 3.87
N LYS A 31 -23.97 -2.85 4.05
CA LYS A 31 -25.17 -3.07 4.88
C LYS A 31 -26.13 -4.14 4.32
N LYS A 32 -26.14 -4.36 3.01
CA LYS A 32 -27.06 -5.31 2.35
C LYS A 32 -26.52 -6.74 2.30
N CYS A 33 -25.26 -6.92 1.90
CA CYS A 33 -24.69 -8.23 1.64
C CYS A 33 -23.47 -8.59 2.51
N GLY A 34 -23.10 -7.75 3.48
CA GLY A 34 -22.00 -8.02 4.43
C GLY A 34 -20.59 -7.98 3.84
N ALA A 35 -20.45 -7.91 2.52
CA ALA A 35 -19.17 -7.89 1.82
C ALA A 35 -18.35 -6.61 2.09
N THR A 36 -17.02 -6.73 2.03
CA THR A 36 -16.10 -5.60 2.13
C THR A 36 -16.13 -4.78 0.85
N LYS A 37 -16.24 -3.46 1.01
CA LYS A 37 -16.23 -2.50 -0.09
C LYS A 37 -15.44 -1.26 0.28
N ARG A 38 -14.94 -0.55 -0.74
CA ARG A 38 -14.37 0.79 -0.53
C ARG A 38 -15.49 1.74 -0.08
N PRO A 39 -15.22 2.63 0.90
CA PRO A 39 -16.17 3.67 1.28
C PRO A 39 -16.49 4.56 0.07
N HIS A 40 -17.72 5.04 -0.03
CA HIS A 40 -18.24 5.85 -1.16
C HIS A 40 -18.34 5.15 -2.53
N PHE A 41 -18.06 3.85 -2.63
CA PHE A 41 -18.31 3.06 -3.85
C PHE A 41 -19.59 2.22 -3.72
N ALA A 42 -20.24 1.99 -4.87
CA ALA A 42 -21.29 0.98 -5.01
C ALA A 42 -20.73 -0.41 -4.69
N CYS A 43 -21.53 -1.27 -4.07
CA CYS A 43 -21.08 -2.62 -3.76
C CYS A 43 -21.17 -3.48 -5.03
N PRO A 44 -20.07 -4.10 -5.51
CA PRO A 44 -20.11 -4.88 -6.75
C PRO A 44 -20.91 -6.17 -6.63
N LYS A 45 -21.16 -6.66 -5.41
CA LYS A 45 -21.95 -7.88 -5.15
C LYS A 45 -23.45 -7.64 -5.05
N CYS A 46 -23.85 -6.46 -4.61
CA CYS A 46 -25.25 -6.13 -4.41
C CYS A 46 -25.66 -4.88 -5.21
N ASN A 47 -25.06 -4.73 -6.39
CA ASN A 47 -25.61 -3.90 -7.45
C ASN A 47 -26.96 -4.47 -7.86
#